data_AF-H2L0M9-F1
#
_entry.id   AF-H2L0M9-F1
#
_cell.length_a   1.000
_cell.length_b   1.000
_cell.length_c   1.000
_cell.angle_alpha   90.00
_cell.angle_beta   90.00
_cell.angle_gamma   90.00
#
_symmetry.space_group_name_H-M   'P 1'
#
loop_
_entity.id
_entity.type
_entity.pdbx_description
1 polymer ?
#
loop_
_entity_poly.entity_id
_entity_poly.type
_entity_poly.pdbx_seq_one_letter_code
_entity_poly.pdbx_strand_id
1 'polypeptide(L)'
;MNQVSTSTSPFCCRICDQRAHGNHFGVISCRACAAFFRRTASGKWDNQKCRGGSCDKKTYYCKPCRLQKCRDMGMDTTKFQFNRDNIPTAGQFQLPPQTFEAYVGRPEFLLFCDTDAPNSKVLIDVRYLLEEAGRLLNNGIITPIWAENQLKKLTQGFKHIKLDTDNIKKVETADQKEFMEMWEYYFITVTKWLMYFDEFQKLNRQIQMTMLQAIWHVFSKLHKYVATSAYQKATPRAKPTEVIIKDVMMDIETVNFDCSWMSDYPTKDVFKFLSAQACKEMDIVGTLHELDPTDLEITYLFAQLCFEYVGKRYQGDILRVAEQFQEILANDLHHYYVEEMNRPRYFQRLARLLKVNNAIQRAIWESRPKMELGRVFNVLKIEFSHPEMFEDSGYY
;
A
#
# COMPACT_ATOMS: atom_id res chain seq x y z
N MET A 1 -36.79 -0.90 1.75
CA MET A 1 -38.24 -1.16 1.58
C MET A 1 -38.49 -1.53 0.14
N ASN A 2 -39.16 -2.66 -0.11
CA ASN A 2 -40.13 -2.87 -1.20
C ASN A 2 -40.70 -4.28 -1.01
N GLN A 3 -41.76 -4.37 -0.19
CA GLN A 3 -42.58 -5.57 -0.12
C GLN A 3 -43.38 -5.67 -1.42
N VAL A 4 -42.89 -6.45 -2.37
CA VAL A 4 -43.67 -6.83 -3.56
C VAL A 4 -44.71 -7.86 -3.10
N SER A 5 -45.95 -7.43 -2.94
CA SER A 5 -47.08 -8.27 -2.57
C SER A 5 -48.31 -7.88 -3.37
N THR A 6 -48.49 -8.44 -4.57
CA THR A 6 -49.78 -8.37 -5.29
C THR A 6 -49.97 -9.55 -6.24
N SER A 7 -50.22 -10.74 -5.69
CA SER A 7 -51.07 -11.70 -6.41
C SER A 7 -52.53 -11.25 -6.22
N THR A 8 -53.07 -10.54 -7.21
CA THR A 8 -54.39 -9.90 -7.14
C THR A 8 -55.51 -10.91 -7.36
N SER A 9 -55.89 -11.66 -6.32
CA SER A 9 -57.16 -12.38 -6.34
C SER A 9 -58.31 -11.36 -6.16
N PRO A 10 -59.33 -11.37 -7.03
CA PRO A 10 -60.52 -10.51 -6.91
C PRO A 10 -61.50 -10.97 -5.82
N PHE A 11 -61.29 -12.15 -5.23
CA PHE A 11 -62.21 -12.73 -4.27
C PHE A 11 -61.92 -12.29 -2.82
N CYS A 12 -62.96 -12.21 -2.00
CA CYS A 12 -62.86 -12.05 -0.54
C CYS A 12 -62.76 -13.41 0.15
N CYS A 13 -62.05 -13.45 1.28
CA CYS A 13 -61.89 -14.62 2.13
C CYS A 13 -63.24 -14.96 2.77
N ARG A 14 -63.76 -16.16 2.53
CA ARG A 14 -65.06 -16.60 3.10
C ARG A 14 -65.10 -16.65 4.64
N ILE A 15 -63.95 -16.56 5.30
CA ILE A 15 -63.85 -16.63 6.76
C ILE A 15 -63.84 -15.24 7.40
N CYS A 16 -63.11 -14.28 6.86
CA CYS A 16 -62.91 -12.96 7.50
C CYS A 16 -63.18 -11.77 6.58
N ASP A 17 -63.69 -12.01 5.36
CA ASP A 17 -64.07 -11.03 4.35
C ASP A 17 -62.95 -10.10 3.84
N GLN A 18 -61.75 -10.21 4.41
CA GLN A 18 -60.49 -9.66 3.88
C GLN A 18 -60.14 -10.29 2.53
N ARG A 19 -59.26 -9.66 1.75
CA ARG A 19 -58.82 -10.16 0.45
C ARG A 19 -58.34 -11.63 0.51
N ALA A 20 -58.89 -12.48 -0.35
CA ALA A 20 -58.45 -13.86 -0.48
C ALA A 20 -57.14 -13.94 -1.26
N HIS A 21 -56.40 -15.01 -0.99
CA HIS A 21 -55.21 -15.36 -1.75
C HIS A 21 -55.50 -16.46 -2.79
N GLY A 22 -56.45 -17.34 -2.49
CA GLY A 22 -56.80 -18.48 -3.34
C GLY A 22 -57.56 -19.54 -2.54
N ASN A 23 -57.71 -20.73 -3.14
CA ASN A 23 -58.31 -21.89 -2.48
C ASN A 23 -57.30 -22.53 -1.52
N HIS A 24 -57.61 -22.54 -0.23
CA HIS A 24 -56.83 -23.25 0.79
C HIS A 24 -57.75 -24.23 1.52
N PHE A 25 -57.39 -25.51 1.51
CA PHE A 25 -58.16 -26.57 2.18
C PHE A 25 -59.62 -26.68 1.73
N GLY A 26 -59.92 -26.29 0.49
CA GLY A 26 -61.26 -26.37 -0.10
C GLY A 26 -62.05 -25.05 -0.11
N VAL A 27 -61.55 -24.00 0.54
CA VAL A 27 -62.27 -22.72 0.66
C VAL A 27 -61.41 -21.57 0.15
N ILE A 28 -62.03 -20.63 -0.57
CA ILE A 28 -61.37 -19.37 -0.92
C ILE A 28 -61.09 -18.57 0.34
N SER A 29 -59.81 -18.44 0.70
CA SER A 29 -59.39 -17.79 1.94
C SER A 29 -58.13 -16.94 1.78
N CYS A 30 -57.90 -16.04 2.74
CA CYS A 30 -56.61 -15.36 2.88
C CYS A 30 -55.55 -16.33 3.45
N ARG A 31 -54.26 -16.03 3.25
CA ARG A 31 -53.15 -16.83 3.81
C ARG A 31 -53.23 -16.95 5.34
N ALA A 32 -53.70 -15.90 6.03
CA ALA A 32 -53.82 -15.91 7.48
C ALA A 32 -54.90 -16.89 7.99
N CYS A 33 -56.05 -17.00 7.32
CA CYS A 33 -57.08 -17.98 7.68
C CYS A 33 -56.64 -19.41 7.35
N ALA A 34 -55.91 -19.60 6.24
CA ALA A 34 -55.33 -20.88 5.90
C ALA A 34 -54.32 -21.35 6.98
N ALA A 35 -53.36 -20.49 7.33
CA ALA A 35 -52.37 -20.80 8.37
C ALA A 35 -53.03 -21.01 9.73
N PHE A 36 -54.08 -20.25 10.06
CA PHE A 36 -54.88 -20.46 11.25
C PHE A 36 -55.46 -21.88 11.27
N PHE A 37 -56.25 -22.25 10.26
CA PHE A 37 -56.91 -23.56 10.18
C PHE A 37 -55.91 -24.72 10.30
N ARG A 38 -54.78 -24.65 9.58
CA ARG A 38 -53.71 -25.67 9.66
C ARG A 38 -53.19 -25.87 11.09
N ARG A 39 -53.08 -24.79 11.87
CA ARG A 39 -52.55 -24.83 13.25
C ARG A 39 -53.59 -25.24 14.29
N THR A 40 -54.89 -25.05 14.02
CA THR A 40 -55.95 -25.29 15.01
C THR A 40 -56.78 -26.52 14.76
N ALA A 41 -56.94 -26.96 13.52
CA ALA A 41 -57.90 -28.01 13.18
C ALA A 41 -57.59 -29.37 13.81
N SER A 42 -56.31 -29.68 14.07
CA SER A 42 -55.86 -30.91 14.76
C SER A 42 -55.55 -30.70 16.24
N GLY A 43 -55.88 -29.54 16.81
CA GLY A 43 -55.53 -29.18 18.19
C GLY A 43 -56.71 -29.24 19.16
N LYS A 44 -56.41 -29.01 20.45
CA LYS A 44 -57.38 -28.96 21.58
C LYS A 44 -58.54 -27.97 21.46
N TRP A 45 -58.62 -27.19 20.39
CA TRP A 45 -59.64 -26.15 20.18
C TRP A 45 -60.94 -26.70 19.60
N ASP A 46 -60.94 -27.96 19.14
CA ASP A 46 -62.08 -28.57 18.49
C ASP A 46 -63.32 -28.62 19.40
N ASN A 47 -63.12 -28.94 20.67
CA ASN A 47 -64.20 -29.08 21.66
C ASN A 47 -64.39 -27.84 22.53
N GLN A 48 -63.74 -26.72 22.22
CA GLN A 48 -63.83 -25.51 23.01
C GLN A 48 -65.02 -24.66 22.55
N LYS A 49 -65.85 -24.19 23.48
CA LYS A 49 -66.94 -23.25 23.18
C LYS A 49 -66.45 -21.81 23.26
N CYS A 50 -67.19 -20.88 22.65
CA CYS A 50 -66.93 -19.45 22.81
C CYS A 50 -67.06 -19.07 24.30
N ARG A 51 -66.01 -18.49 24.90
CA ARG A 51 -66.05 -18.04 26.30
C ARG A 51 -67.14 -16.98 26.58
N GLY A 52 -67.52 -16.21 25.56
CA GLY A 52 -68.56 -15.17 25.66
C GLY A 52 -69.96 -15.63 25.25
N GLY A 53 -70.23 -16.93 25.13
CA GLY A 53 -71.55 -17.47 24.73
C GLY A 53 -71.83 -17.38 23.23
N SER A 54 -71.72 -16.20 22.62
CA SER A 54 -71.85 -15.98 21.16
C SER A 54 -70.93 -14.84 20.70
N CYS A 55 -70.21 -15.06 19.60
CA CYS A 55 -69.29 -14.09 19.02
C CYS A 55 -69.97 -13.36 17.84
N ASP A 56 -70.73 -12.31 18.11
CA ASP A 56 -71.52 -11.60 17.07
C ASP A 56 -70.69 -10.61 16.21
N LYS A 57 -69.38 -10.85 16.06
CA LYS A 57 -68.44 -9.81 15.59
C LYS A 57 -67.99 -10.01 14.15
N LYS A 58 -68.32 -9.03 13.30
CA LYS A 58 -67.82 -8.85 11.93
C LYS A 58 -66.28 -8.68 11.87
N THR A 59 -65.64 -8.17 12.93
CA THR A 59 -64.24 -7.75 12.90
C THR A 59 -63.25 -8.81 13.40
N TYR A 60 -63.55 -9.51 14.50
CA TYR A 60 -62.65 -10.49 15.12
C TYR A 60 -63.41 -11.65 15.76
N TYR A 61 -63.16 -12.86 15.24
CA TYR A 61 -63.63 -14.10 15.85
C TYR A 61 -62.66 -14.57 16.92
N CYS A 62 -63.19 -15.05 18.06
CA CYS A 62 -62.38 -15.80 19.01
C CYS A 62 -61.90 -17.11 18.38
N LYS A 63 -60.85 -17.72 18.95
CA LYS A 63 -60.19 -18.90 18.36
C LYS A 63 -61.16 -20.08 18.11
N PRO A 64 -62.05 -20.47 19.04
CA PRO A 64 -63.06 -21.49 18.76
C PRO A 64 -64.06 -21.10 17.67
N CYS A 65 -64.65 -19.89 17.74
CA CYS A 65 -65.59 -19.43 16.72
C CYS A 65 -64.98 -19.36 15.32
N ARG A 66 -63.72 -18.94 15.21
CA ARG A 66 -63.01 -18.87 13.94
C ARG A 66 -62.80 -20.27 13.36
N LEU A 67 -62.45 -21.24 14.21
CA LEU A 67 -62.29 -22.64 13.80
C LEU A 67 -63.62 -23.24 13.34
N GLN A 68 -64.70 -22.99 14.08
CA GLN A 68 -66.05 -23.40 13.69
C GLN A 68 -66.42 -22.82 12.32
N LYS A 69 -66.26 -21.50 12.12
CA LYS A 69 -66.52 -20.86 10.82
C LYS A 69 -65.66 -21.45 9.69
N CYS A 70 -64.40 -21.82 9.96
CA CYS A 70 -63.58 -22.51 8.96
C CYS A 70 -64.21 -23.84 8.52
N ARG A 71 -64.71 -24.65 9.45
CA ARG A 71 -65.39 -25.93 9.15
C ARG A 71 -66.74 -25.72 8.48
N ASP A 72 -67.55 -24.79 8.97
CA ASP A 72 -68.87 -24.47 8.39
C ASP A 72 -68.76 -24.02 6.94
N MET A 73 -67.68 -23.31 6.59
CA MET A 73 -67.41 -22.90 5.20
C MET A 73 -66.79 -24.02 4.35
N GLY A 74 -66.48 -25.18 4.92
CA GLY A 74 -65.99 -26.36 4.21
C GLY A 74 -64.46 -26.52 4.17
N MET A 75 -63.71 -25.90 5.09
CA MET A 75 -62.27 -26.19 5.20
C MET A 75 -62.05 -27.60 5.75
N ASP A 76 -61.25 -28.38 5.04
CA ASP A 76 -61.06 -29.80 5.32
C ASP A 76 -59.59 -30.14 5.66
N THR A 77 -59.38 -30.88 6.75
CA THR A 77 -58.07 -31.36 7.18
C THR A 77 -57.52 -32.47 6.29
N THR A 78 -58.37 -33.19 5.53
CA THR A 78 -57.90 -34.22 4.57
C THR A 78 -57.04 -33.60 3.46
N LYS A 79 -57.20 -32.29 3.21
CA LYS A 79 -56.41 -31.51 2.25
C LYS A 79 -55.09 -31.00 2.84
N PHE A 80 -54.71 -31.45 4.03
CA PHE A 80 -53.40 -31.15 4.60
C PHE A 80 -52.33 -32.00 3.89
N GLN A 81 -51.40 -31.31 3.23
CA GLN A 81 -50.19 -31.94 2.73
C GLN A 81 -49.24 -32.14 3.92
N PHE A 82 -49.25 -33.33 4.53
CA PHE A 82 -48.29 -33.73 5.57
C PHE A 82 -46.95 -34.12 4.95
N ASN A 83 -47.03 -34.85 3.84
CA ASN A 83 -45.90 -35.09 2.94
C ASN A 83 -45.95 -34.00 1.88
N ARG A 84 -45.27 -32.87 2.11
CA ARG A 84 -44.49 -32.40 0.97
C ARG A 84 -43.56 -33.55 0.70
N ASP A 85 -43.68 -34.17 -0.46
CA ASP A 85 -42.60 -35.02 -0.95
C ASP A 85 -41.33 -34.25 -0.60
N ASN A 86 -40.45 -34.84 0.22
CA ASN A 86 -39.07 -34.40 0.23
C ASN A 86 -38.76 -34.26 -1.25
N ILE A 87 -38.51 -33.02 -1.72
CA ILE A 87 -38.21 -32.75 -3.13
C ILE A 87 -37.37 -33.94 -3.54
N PRO A 88 -37.87 -34.81 -4.44
CA PRO A 88 -37.22 -36.08 -4.71
C PRO A 88 -35.77 -35.72 -4.90
N THR A 89 -34.89 -36.36 -4.13
CA THR A 89 -33.47 -36.01 -4.04
C THR A 89 -32.93 -36.16 -5.45
N ALA A 90 -33.14 -35.14 -6.28
CA ALA A 90 -32.69 -35.03 -7.64
C ALA A 90 -31.19 -35.14 -7.45
N GLY A 91 -30.66 -36.28 -7.91
CA GLY A 91 -29.54 -36.98 -7.28
C GLY A 91 -28.51 -36.00 -6.77
N GLN A 92 -28.27 -36.01 -5.45
CA GLN A 92 -27.28 -35.18 -4.76
C GLN A 92 -26.78 -34.02 -5.61
N PHE A 93 -27.64 -33.04 -5.90
CA PHE A 93 -27.15 -31.81 -6.49
C PHE A 93 -26.24 -31.22 -5.42
N GLN A 94 -24.93 -31.52 -5.50
CA GLN A 94 -23.94 -30.84 -4.70
C GLN A 94 -24.17 -29.37 -5.02
N LEU A 95 -24.67 -28.62 -4.03
CA LEU A 95 -24.72 -27.18 -4.15
C LEU A 95 -23.32 -26.77 -4.58
N PRO A 96 -23.16 -26.02 -5.69
CA PRO A 96 -21.85 -25.56 -6.07
C PRO A 96 -21.21 -24.89 -4.86
N PRO A 97 -19.90 -25.07 -4.66
CA PRO A 97 -19.21 -24.52 -3.49
C PRO A 97 -19.58 -23.05 -3.32
N GLN A 98 -19.97 -22.67 -2.09
CA GLN A 98 -20.58 -21.37 -1.82
C GLN A 98 -19.67 -20.19 -2.13
N THR A 99 -18.37 -20.46 -2.24
CA THR A 99 -17.34 -19.49 -2.52
C THR A 99 -16.37 -20.06 -3.57
N PHE A 100 -15.75 -19.18 -4.34
CA PHE A 100 -14.81 -19.58 -5.38
C PHE A 100 -13.60 -20.33 -4.79
N GLU A 101 -13.17 -19.99 -3.57
CA GLU A 101 -12.09 -20.65 -2.84
C GLU A 101 -12.42 -22.11 -2.53
N ALA A 102 -13.67 -22.37 -2.11
CA ALA A 102 -14.13 -23.73 -1.87
C ALA A 102 -14.25 -24.52 -3.17
N TYR A 103 -14.50 -23.85 -4.30
CA TYR A 103 -14.55 -24.47 -5.62
C TYR A 103 -13.17 -24.86 -6.14
N VAL A 104 -12.21 -23.94 -6.08
CA VAL A 104 -10.84 -24.23 -6.52
C VAL A 104 -10.00 -24.98 -5.47
N GLY A 105 -10.50 -25.10 -4.23
CA GLY A 105 -9.76 -25.68 -3.11
C GLY A 105 -8.60 -24.83 -2.63
N ARG A 106 -8.59 -23.52 -2.95
CA ARG A 106 -7.46 -22.61 -2.70
C ARG A 106 -7.96 -21.28 -2.11
N PRO A 107 -7.31 -20.74 -1.06
CA PRO A 107 -7.70 -19.46 -0.49
C PRO A 107 -7.68 -18.32 -1.51
N GLU A 108 -8.57 -17.32 -1.33
CA GLU A 108 -8.78 -16.21 -2.27
C GLU A 108 -7.47 -15.49 -2.63
N PHE A 109 -6.65 -15.25 -1.62
CA PHE A 109 -5.39 -14.53 -1.75
C PHE A 109 -4.28 -15.32 -2.46
N LEU A 110 -4.48 -16.61 -2.72
CA LEU A 110 -3.54 -17.43 -3.50
C LEU A 110 -4.07 -17.77 -4.91
N LEU A 111 -5.29 -17.37 -5.26
CA LEU A 111 -5.91 -17.74 -6.55
C LEU A 111 -5.05 -17.33 -7.76
N PHE A 112 -4.37 -16.18 -7.65
CA PHE A 112 -3.52 -15.63 -8.71
C PHE A 112 -2.04 -15.96 -8.54
N CYS A 113 -1.68 -16.76 -7.53
CA CYS A 113 -0.31 -17.20 -7.34
C CYS A 113 -0.08 -18.43 -8.21
N ASP A 114 0.59 -18.29 -9.35
CA ASP A 114 0.95 -19.45 -10.16
C ASP A 114 2.11 -20.20 -9.49
N THR A 115 1.84 -21.36 -8.91
CA THR A 115 2.86 -22.22 -8.28
C THR A 115 3.69 -22.97 -9.31
N ASP A 116 3.21 -23.09 -10.54
CA ASP A 116 3.89 -23.77 -11.64
C ASP A 116 4.70 -22.80 -12.51
N ALA A 117 4.49 -21.48 -12.35
CA ALA A 117 5.24 -20.46 -13.06
C ALA A 117 6.76 -20.62 -12.81
N PRO A 118 7.60 -20.43 -13.84
CA PRO A 118 9.03 -20.44 -13.66
C PRO A 118 9.46 -19.40 -12.63
N ASN A 119 9.99 -19.88 -11.50
CA ASN A 119 10.68 -19.06 -10.50
C ASN A 119 12.07 -18.58 -10.99
N SER A 120 12.34 -18.68 -12.30
CA SER A 120 13.56 -18.15 -12.89
C SER A 120 13.56 -16.64 -12.70
N LYS A 121 14.55 -16.14 -11.96
CA LYS A 121 14.79 -14.72 -11.79
C LYS A 121 15.96 -14.27 -12.67
N VAL A 122 15.89 -13.03 -13.12
CA VAL A 122 16.95 -12.37 -13.87
C VAL A 122 18.03 -11.92 -12.88
N LEU A 123 19.25 -12.46 -13.02
CA LEU A 123 20.38 -12.01 -12.22
C LEU A 123 20.93 -10.68 -12.75
N ILE A 124 20.95 -9.67 -11.89
CA ILE A 124 21.57 -8.38 -12.11
C ILE A 124 22.92 -8.39 -11.40
N ASP A 125 23.98 -8.44 -12.20
CA ASP A 125 25.34 -8.39 -11.69
C ASP A 125 25.78 -6.94 -11.45
N VAL A 126 26.18 -6.65 -10.22
CA VAL A 126 26.61 -5.33 -9.76
C VAL A 126 28.04 -5.37 -9.21
N ARG A 127 28.78 -6.48 -9.39
CA ARG A 127 30.17 -6.62 -8.95
C ARG A 127 31.05 -5.47 -9.45
N TYR A 128 30.86 -5.06 -10.69
CA TYR A 128 31.60 -3.98 -11.31
C TYR A 128 31.45 -2.65 -10.55
N LEU A 129 30.30 -2.40 -9.93
CA LEU A 129 30.08 -1.20 -9.10
C LEU A 129 30.93 -1.24 -7.84
N LEU A 130 31.02 -2.40 -7.18
CA LEU A 130 31.85 -2.58 -5.99
C LEU A 130 33.35 -2.49 -6.32
N GLU A 131 33.76 -3.04 -7.45
CA GLU A 131 35.13 -2.93 -7.97
C GLU A 131 35.49 -1.46 -8.26
N GLU A 132 34.59 -0.73 -8.93
CA GLU A 132 34.78 0.68 -9.24
C GLU A 132 34.80 1.55 -7.97
N ALA A 133 33.90 1.29 -7.02
CA ALA A 133 33.94 1.98 -5.73
C ALA A 133 35.25 1.66 -4.98
N GLY A 134 35.69 0.41 -4.97
CA GLY A 134 36.97 0.00 -4.40
C GLY A 134 38.15 0.74 -5.04
N ARG A 135 38.14 0.91 -6.37
CA ARG A 135 39.13 1.70 -7.12
C ARG A 135 39.11 3.18 -6.73
N LEU A 136 37.94 3.80 -6.62
CA LEU A 136 37.80 5.20 -6.20
C LEU A 136 38.30 5.41 -4.77
N LEU A 137 37.96 4.52 -3.84
CA LEU A 137 38.43 4.55 -2.46
C LEU A 137 39.94 4.32 -2.34
N ASN A 138 40.58 3.60 -3.28
CA ASN A 138 42.03 3.41 -3.31
C ASN A 138 42.79 4.62 -3.85
N ASN A 139 42.23 5.28 -4.88
CA ASN A 139 42.90 6.39 -5.53
C ASN A 139 42.82 7.70 -4.71
N GLY A 140 41.91 7.77 -3.74
CA GLY A 140 41.71 8.98 -2.96
C GLY A 140 41.12 10.11 -3.81
N ILE A 141 41.15 11.33 -3.26
CA ILE A 141 40.85 12.52 -4.04
C ILE A 141 42.15 13.05 -4.65
N ILE A 142 42.11 13.39 -5.95
CA ILE A 142 43.26 13.85 -6.73
C ILE A 142 43.87 15.16 -6.17
N THR A 143 43.05 16.00 -5.53
CA THR A 143 43.48 17.32 -5.03
C THR A 143 43.35 17.43 -3.51
N PRO A 144 44.35 17.97 -2.80
CA PRO A 144 44.22 18.25 -1.37
C PRO A 144 43.08 19.24 -1.17
N ILE A 145 42.09 18.82 -0.38
CA ILE A 145 40.90 19.61 -0.11
C ILE A 145 41.06 20.28 1.24
N TRP A 146 41.00 21.60 1.21
CA TRP A 146 41.01 22.43 2.41
C TRP A 146 39.62 23.04 2.62
N ALA A 147 39.13 22.87 3.84
CA ALA A 147 37.93 23.52 4.36
C ALA A 147 38.13 23.70 5.87
N GLU A 148 37.43 24.66 6.45
CA GLU A 148 37.51 24.99 7.88
C GLU A 148 37.05 23.83 8.77
N ASN A 149 36.07 23.06 8.32
CA ASN A 149 35.53 21.93 9.05
C ASN A 149 35.05 20.81 8.10
N GLN A 150 34.58 19.70 8.66
CA GLN A 150 34.24 18.50 7.90
C GLN A 150 32.97 18.69 7.06
N LEU A 151 31.97 19.40 7.59
CA LEU A 151 30.73 19.67 6.85
C LEU A 151 31.00 20.56 5.62
N LYS A 152 31.77 21.64 5.76
CA LYS A 152 32.19 22.47 4.61
C LYS A 152 32.98 21.67 3.60
N LYS A 153 33.85 20.75 4.06
CA LYS A 153 34.61 19.86 3.18
C LYS A 153 33.66 18.97 2.37
N LEU A 154 32.72 18.33 3.04
CA LEU A 154 31.70 17.48 2.43
C LEU A 154 30.79 18.27 1.47
N THR A 155 30.49 19.53 1.78
CA THR A 155 29.73 20.45 0.91
C THR A 155 30.49 20.78 -0.38
N GLN A 156 31.83 20.74 -0.42
CA GLN A 156 32.54 20.87 -1.71
C GLN A 156 32.25 19.68 -2.65
N GLY A 157 31.90 18.52 -2.09
CA GLY A 157 31.41 17.37 -2.84
C GLY A 157 29.99 17.55 -3.37
N PHE A 158 29.25 18.57 -2.93
CA PHE A 158 27.88 18.84 -3.39
C PHE A 158 27.78 19.07 -4.90
N LYS A 159 28.87 19.48 -5.55
CA LYS A 159 28.95 19.57 -7.02
C LYS A 159 28.61 18.25 -7.75
N HIS A 160 28.80 17.10 -7.10
CA HIS A 160 28.44 15.79 -7.67
C HIS A 160 26.94 15.48 -7.57
N ILE A 161 26.22 16.24 -6.74
CA ILE A 161 24.83 16.04 -6.33
C ILE A 161 23.94 17.17 -6.86
N LYS A 162 24.52 18.34 -7.14
CA LYS A 162 23.80 19.52 -7.59
C LYS A 162 23.20 19.27 -8.98
N LEU A 163 21.89 19.46 -9.09
CA LEU A 163 21.19 19.41 -10.38
C LEU A 163 21.68 20.55 -11.28
N ASP A 164 22.16 20.20 -12.46
CA ASP A 164 22.39 21.14 -13.54
C ASP A 164 21.06 21.37 -14.27
N THR A 165 20.42 22.51 -14.00
CA THR A 165 19.11 22.84 -14.56
C THR A 165 19.12 23.10 -16.07
N ASP A 166 20.29 23.41 -16.64
CA ASP A 166 20.42 23.73 -18.05
C ASP A 166 20.55 22.46 -18.91
N ASN A 167 20.91 21.33 -18.31
CA ASN A 167 21.20 20.06 -18.99
C ASN A 167 20.25 18.93 -18.59
N ILE A 168 19.00 19.24 -18.28
CA ILE A 168 17.98 18.23 -17.95
C ILE A 168 17.45 17.55 -19.21
N LYS A 169 17.51 16.22 -19.24
CA LYS A 169 16.95 15.40 -20.33
C LYS A 169 15.53 15.00 -20.00
N LYS A 170 14.59 15.23 -20.92
CA LYS A 170 13.24 14.65 -20.82
C LYS A 170 13.28 13.21 -21.31
N VAL A 171 12.80 12.28 -20.51
CA VAL A 171 12.66 10.86 -20.89
C VAL A 171 11.20 10.46 -20.85
N GLU A 172 10.77 9.77 -21.90
CA GLU A 172 9.37 9.33 -22.08
C GLU A 172 9.19 7.84 -21.78
N THR A 173 10.27 7.08 -21.58
CA THR A 173 10.24 5.64 -21.26
C THR A 173 11.17 5.33 -20.09
N ALA A 174 10.69 4.57 -19.10
CA ALA A 174 11.53 3.99 -18.05
C ALA A 174 11.64 2.48 -18.28
N ASP A 175 12.77 2.05 -18.82
CA ASP A 175 13.09 0.64 -19.08
C ASP A 175 14.26 0.16 -18.20
N GLN A 176 14.71 -1.07 -18.41
CA GLN A 176 15.82 -1.67 -17.66
C GLN A 176 17.09 -0.80 -17.67
N LYS A 177 17.40 -0.18 -18.81
CA LYS A 177 18.62 0.61 -18.98
C LYS A 177 18.57 1.84 -18.08
N GLU A 178 17.44 2.54 -18.03
CA GLU A 178 17.28 3.72 -17.17
C GLU A 178 17.44 3.38 -15.68
N PHE A 179 16.95 2.22 -15.23
CA PHE A 179 17.17 1.76 -13.85
C PHE A 179 18.63 1.42 -13.57
N MET A 180 19.30 0.70 -14.47
CA MET A 180 20.71 0.33 -14.29
C MET A 180 21.62 1.56 -14.24
N GLU A 181 21.44 2.50 -15.17
CA GLU A 181 22.19 3.77 -15.19
C GLU A 181 21.91 4.61 -13.93
N MET A 182 20.69 4.58 -13.41
CA MET A 182 20.31 5.26 -12.17
C MET A 182 21.05 4.67 -10.97
N TRP A 183 21.05 3.34 -10.80
CA TRP A 183 21.73 2.68 -9.70
C TRP A 183 23.24 2.92 -9.73
N GLU A 184 23.85 2.77 -10.91
CA GLU A 184 25.27 3.07 -11.12
C GLU A 184 25.58 4.53 -10.77
N TYR A 185 24.81 5.47 -11.30
CA TYR A 185 25.02 6.88 -11.02
C TYR A 185 25.01 7.18 -9.53
N TYR A 186 24.00 6.72 -8.80
CA TYR A 186 23.89 7.04 -7.37
C TYR A 186 24.96 6.35 -6.54
N PHE A 187 25.27 5.08 -6.83
CA PHE A 187 26.32 4.37 -6.09
C PHE A 187 27.69 5.05 -6.25
N ILE A 188 28.05 5.41 -7.50
CA ILE A 188 29.30 6.09 -7.79
C ILE A 188 29.31 7.54 -7.27
N THR A 189 28.19 8.25 -7.36
CA THR A 189 28.06 9.63 -6.85
C THR A 189 28.24 9.68 -5.34
N VAL A 190 27.60 8.77 -4.60
CA VAL A 190 27.74 8.69 -3.14
C VAL A 190 29.15 8.31 -2.74
N THR A 191 29.79 7.39 -3.48
CA THR A 191 31.20 7.05 -3.27
C THR A 191 32.09 8.28 -3.42
N LYS A 192 31.97 9.01 -4.53
CA LYS A 192 32.74 10.24 -4.77
C LYS A 192 32.45 11.32 -3.74
N TRP A 193 31.19 11.49 -3.33
CA TRP A 193 30.79 12.48 -2.34
C TRP A 193 31.36 12.16 -0.96
N LEU A 194 31.27 10.92 -0.47
CA LEU A 194 31.83 10.54 0.83
C LEU A 194 33.35 10.62 0.88
N MET A 195 34.04 10.57 -0.26
CA MET A 195 35.47 10.86 -0.28
C MET A 195 35.79 12.28 0.19
N TYR A 196 34.85 13.24 0.19
CA TYR A 196 35.08 14.57 0.74
C TYR A 196 35.02 14.62 2.29
N PHE A 197 34.72 13.50 2.96
CA PHE A 197 34.64 13.43 4.42
C PHE A 197 35.82 12.63 4.99
N ASP A 198 36.71 13.30 5.73
CA ASP A 198 37.97 12.71 6.17
C ASP A 198 37.75 11.56 7.16
N GLU A 199 36.74 11.69 8.01
CA GLU A 199 36.42 10.66 9.01
C GLU A 199 35.96 9.35 8.34
N PHE A 200 35.27 9.43 7.20
CA PHE A 200 34.94 8.24 6.40
C PHE A 200 36.19 7.62 5.76
N GLN A 201 37.13 8.43 5.29
CA GLN A 201 38.39 7.94 4.70
C GLN A 201 39.26 7.19 5.72
N LYS A 202 39.20 7.55 7.00
CA LYS A 202 39.96 6.89 8.09
C LYS A 202 39.46 5.49 8.42
N LEU A 203 38.24 5.13 8.04
CA LEU A 203 37.66 3.82 8.30
C LEU A 203 38.38 2.71 7.53
N ASN A 204 38.30 1.48 8.05
CA ASN A 204 38.77 0.33 7.29
C ASN A 204 37.87 0.06 6.07
N ARG A 205 38.44 -0.63 5.07
CA ARG A 205 37.79 -0.87 3.77
C ARG A 205 36.46 -1.62 3.88
N GLN A 206 36.37 -2.56 4.82
CA GLN A 206 35.16 -3.35 5.01
C GLN A 206 34.02 -2.46 5.47
N ILE A 207 34.24 -1.60 6.47
CA ILE A 207 33.22 -0.66 6.96
C ILE A 207 32.83 0.33 5.85
N GLN A 208 33.80 0.88 5.12
CA GLN A 208 33.52 1.79 3.99
C GLN A 208 32.58 1.16 2.96
N MET A 209 32.86 -0.08 2.54
CA MET A 209 32.02 -0.80 1.58
C MET A 209 30.67 -1.17 2.13
N THR A 210 30.60 -1.68 3.36
CA THR A 210 29.31 -2.00 3.99
C THR A 210 28.42 -0.76 4.12
N MET A 211 29.01 0.40 4.45
CA MET A 211 28.25 1.65 4.50
C MET A 211 27.77 2.09 3.11
N LEU A 212 28.63 2.08 2.10
CA LEU A 212 28.28 2.50 0.74
C LEU A 212 27.17 1.64 0.13
N GLN A 213 27.23 0.32 0.30
CA GLN A 213 26.20 -0.61 -0.15
C GLN A 213 24.83 -0.32 0.48
N ALA A 214 24.79 0.15 1.73
CA ALA A 214 23.53 0.42 2.41
C ALA A 214 22.94 1.82 2.17
N ILE A 215 23.75 2.85 1.92
CA ILE A 215 23.23 4.23 1.96
C ILE A 215 22.80 4.80 0.60
N TRP A 216 23.31 4.26 -0.52
CA TRP A 216 23.14 4.89 -1.84
C TRP A 216 21.66 5.07 -2.24
N HIS A 217 20.79 4.13 -1.89
CA HIS A 217 19.37 4.20 -2.25
C HIS A 217 18.62 5.21 -1.37
N VAL A 218 19.03 5.36 -0.11
CA VAL A 218 18.48 6.37 0.80
C VAL A 218 18.89 7.77 0.35
N PHE A 219 20.17 7.91 -0.03
CA PHE A 219 20.69 9.11 -0.67
C PHE A 219 19.90 9.45 -1.94
N SER A 220 19.70 8.48 -2.84
CA SER A 220 18.93 8.63 -4.08
C SER A 220 17.51 9.17 -3.82
N LYS A 221 16.83 8.69 -2.77
CA LYS A 221 15.50 9.17 -2.39
C LYS A 221 15.48 10.65 -2.02
N LEU A 222 16.41 11.11 -1.17
CA LEU A 222 16.49 12.53 -0.82
C LEU A 222 16.89 13.38 -2.04
N HIS A 223 17.84 12.90 -2.83
CA HIS A 223 18.26 13.59 -4.05
C HIS A 223 17.11 13.82 -5.01
N LYS A 224 16.25 12.82 -5.24
CA LYS A 224 15.04 12.98 -6.06
C LYS A 224 14.20 14.18 -5.61
N TYR A 225 13.98 14.35 -4.31
CA TYR A 225 13.19 15.48 -3.78
C TYR A 225 13.90 16.82 -3.90
N VAL A 226 15.20 16.87 -3.59
CA VAL A 226 16.02 18.09 -3.71
C VAL A 226 16.10 18.55 -5.18
N ALA A 227 16.38 17.62 -6.10
CA ALA A 227 16.47 17.90 -7.53
C ALA A 227 15.10 18.32 -8.10
N THR A 228 14.02 17.65 -7.72
CA THR A 228 12.66 18.04 -8.14
C THR A 228 12.28 19.43 -7.65
N SER A 229 12.61 19.77 -6.39
CA SER A 229 12.38 21.11 -5.83
C SER A 229 13.17 22.19 -6.58
N ALA A 230 14.44 21.92 -6.89
CA ALA A 230 15.28 22.82 -7.68
C ALA A 230 14.76 23.03 -9.11
N TYR A 231 14.33 21.95 -9.78
CA TYR A 231 13.72 22.03 -11.11
C TYR A 231 12.42 22.84 -11.11
N GLN A 232 11.51 22.61 -10.16
CA GLN A 232 10.27 23.38 -10.06
C GLN A 232 10.53 24.87 -9.77
N LYS A 233 11.57 25.19 -8.99
CA LYS A 233 12.00 26.58 -8.76
C LYS A 233 12.53 27.24 -10.04
N ALA A 234 13.30 26.49 -10.84
CA ALA A 234 13.86 26.98 -12.11
C ALA A 234 12.85 27.01 -13.26
N THR A 235 11.80 26.19 -13.20
CA THR A 235 10.82 25.99 -14.28
C THR A 235 9.41 26.31 -13.78
N PRO A 236 8.92 27.56 -13.92
CA PRO A 236 7.58 27.96 -13.46
C PRO A 236 6.41 27.21 -14.09
N ARG A 237 6.64 26.52 -15.21
CA ARG A 237 5.63 25.69 -15.90
C ARG A 237 5.67 24.21 -15.51
N ALA A 238 6.54 23.82 -14.59
CA ALA A 238 6.69 22.44 -14.18
C ALA A 238 5.37 21.89 -13.63
N LYS A 239 5.02 20.67 -14.02
CA LYS A 239 3.83 20.01 -13.49
C LYS A 239 4.13 19.37 -12.13
N PRO A 240 3.13 19.24 -11.24
CA PRO A 240 3.31 18.49 -9.98
C PRO A 240 3.69 17.01 -10.16
N THR A 241 3.45 16.45 -11.35
CA THR A 241 3.71 15.05 -11.71
C THR A 241 5.10 14.83 -12.30
N GLU A 242 5.81 15.92 -12.61
CA GLU A 242 7.19 15.88 -13.11
C GLU A 242 8.15 15.69 -11.94
N VAL A 243 9.02 14.70 -12.06
CA VAL A 243 10.07 14.39 -11.07
C VAL A 243 11.43 14.35 -11.73
N ILE A 244 12.45 14.71 -10.95
CA ILE A 244 13.85 14.62 -11.38
C ILE A 244 14.54 13.46 -10.69
N ILE A 245 15.20 12.62 -11.47
CA ILE A 245 16.12 11.61 -11.00
C ILE A 245 17.43 11.80 -11.76
N LYS A 246 18.56 11.95 -11.05
CA LYS A 246 19.86 12.28 -11.67
C LYS A 246 19.72 13.59 -12.48
N ASP A 247 19.86 13.51 -13.81
CA ASP A 247 19.77 14.59 -14.80
C ASP A 247 18.54 14.41 -15.72
N VAL A 248 17.61 13.54 -15.33
CA VAL A 248 16.45 13.15 -16.14
C VAL A 248 15.15 13.64 -15.50
N MET A 249 14.32 14.28 -16.32
CA MET A 249 12.94 14.63 -16.00
C MET A 249 11.99 13.59 -16.60
N MET A 250 11.06 13.12 -15.76
CA MET A 250 10.00 12.20 -16.15
C MET A 250 8.66 12.68 -15.59
N ASP A 251 7.60 12.59 -16.38
CA ASP A 251 6.23 12.86 -15.95
C ASP A 251 5.58 11.54 -15.55
N ILE A 252 5.32 11.36 -14.25
CA ILE A 252 4.80 10.11 -13.67
C ILE A 252 3.47 9.67 -14.31
N GLU A 253 2.68 10.60 -14.83
CA GLU A 253 1.38 10.28 -15.44
C GLU A 253 1.50 9.80 -16.89
N THR A 254 2.56 10.17 -17.60
CA THR A 254 2.69 9.94 -19.05
C THR A 254 3.86 9.05 -19.44
N VAL A 255 4.79 8.78 -18.51
CA VAL A 255 5.94 7.93 -18.76
C VAL A 255 5.52 6.51 -19.15
N ASN A 256 6.08 6.00 -20.24
CA ASN A 256 5.96 4.60 -20.62
C ASN A 256 6.85 3.74 -19.71
N PHE A 257 6.24 3.03 -18.77
CA PHE A 257 6.96 2.21 -17.80
C PHE A 257 7.09 0.76 -18.30
N ASP A 258 8.29 0.35 -18.71
CA ASP A 258 8.55 -1.04 -19.09
C ASP A 258 9.17 -1.81 -17.91
N CYS A 259 8.36 -2.67 -17.30
CA CYS A 259 8.76 -3.57 -16.23
C CYS A 259 8.74 -5.04 -16.63
N SER A 260 8.60 -5.36 -17.92
CA SER A 260 8.55 -6.74 -18.42
C SER A 260 9.83 -7.53 -18.11
N TRP A 261 10.95 -6.83 -17.96
CA TRP A 261 12.24 -7.39 -17.57
C TRP A 261 12.35 -7.75 -16.09
N MET A 262 11.47 -7.22 -15.23
CA MET A 262 11.51 -7.42 -13.78
C MET A 262 10.26 -8.10 -13.23
N SER A 263 9.18 -8.27 -13.99
CA SER A 263 7.92 -8.78 -13.46
C SER A 263 7.00 -9.34 -14.55
N ASP A 264 6.25 -10.38 -14.20
CA ASP A 264 5.16 -10.92 -15.03
C ASP A 264 3.82 -10.19 -14.78
N TYR A 265 3.74 -9.34 -13.75
CA TYR A 265 2.51 -8.66 -13.40
C TYR A 265 2.23 -7.48 -14.33
N PRO A 266 0.96 -7.05 -14.48
CA PRO A 266 0.62 -5.88 -15.25
C PRO A 266 1.40 -4.64 -14.78
N THR A 267 1.92 -3.85 -15.74
CA THR A 267 2.73 -2.65 -15.50
C THR A 267 2.19 -1.74 -14.41
N LYS A 268 0.86 -1.54 -14.39
CA LYS A 268 0.18 -0.68 -13.42
C LYS A 268 0.36 -1.15 -11.98
N ASP A 269 0.33 -2.47 -11.76
CA ASP A 269 0.45 -3.06 -10.42
C ASP A 269 1.90 -3.05 -9.95
N VAL A 270 2.85 -3.32 -10.84
CA VAL A 270 4.29 -3.21 -10.58
C VAL A 270 4.67 -1.77 -10.26
N PHE A 271 4.17 -0.81 -11.04
CA PHE A 271 4.40 0.61 -10.79
C PHE A 271 3.86 1.05 -9.41
N LYS A 272 2.66 0.58 -9.04
CA LYS A 272 2.06 0.83 -7.72
C LYS A 272 2.88 0.20 -6.60
N PHE A 273 3.42 -1.00 -6.82
CA PHE A 273 4.31 -1.69 -5.89
C PHE A 273 5.62 -0.92 -5.65
N LEU A 274 6.32 -0.53 -6.73
CA LEU A 274 7.58 0.25 -6.64
C LEU A 274 7.34 1.64 -6.02
N SER A 275 6.16 2.22 -6.25
CA SER A 275 5.74 3.49 -5.64
C SER A 275 5.35 3.36 -4.15
N ALA A 276 5.42 2.18 -3.55
CA ALA A 276 5.06 1.97 -2.14
C ALA A 276 5.95 2.76 -1.18
N GLN A 277 7.20 3.04 -1.56
CA GLN A 277 8.17 3.83 -0.80
C GLN A 277 8.10 5.34 -1.08
N ALA A 278 7.13 5.81 -1.87
CA ALA A 278 6.92 7.24 -2.03
C ALA A 278 6.42 7.84 -0.70
N CYS A 279 6.99 8.98 -0.30
CA CYS A 279 6.52 9.73 0.88
C CYS A 279 5.16 10.36 0.58
N LYS A 280 4.06 9.72 0.98
CA LYS A 280 2.68 10.19 0.73
C LYS A 280 2.15 11.13 1.80
N GLU A 281 2.68 11.05 3.01
CA GLU A 281 2.20 11.82 4.17
C GLU A 281 2.73 13.26 4.24
N MET A 282 3.79 13.56 3.49
CA MET A 282 4.47 14.85 3.52
C MET A 282 4.76 15.32 2.10
N ASP A 283 4.36 16.56 1.82
CA ASP A 283 4.88 17.29 0.67
C ASP A 283 6.33 17.73 0.92
N ILE A 284 7.26 16.81 0.68
CA ILE A 284 8.69 17.06 0.85
C ILE A 284 9.15 18.16 -0.12
N VAL A 285 8.66 18.13 -1.37
CA VAL A 285 9.07 19.09 -2.40
C VAL A 285 8.63 20.51 -2.03
N GLY A 286 7.38 20.68 -1.61
CA GLY A 286 6.87 21.95 -1.11
C GLY A 286 7.57 22.40 0.18
N THR A 287 7.89 21.47 1.09
CA THR A 287 8.66 21.79 2.30
C THR A 287 10.06 22.31 1.98
N LEU A 288 10.77 21.66 1.05
CA LEU A 288 12.08 22.09 0.58
C LEU A 288 12.00 23.44 -0.14
N HIS A 289 10.97 23.65 -0.96
CA HIS A 289 10.72 24.90 -1.66
C HIS A 289 10.49 26.07 -0.69
N GLU A 290 9.67 25.85 0.35
CA GLU A 290 9.40 26.88 1.37
C GLU A 290 10.64 27.19 2.23
N LEU A 291 11.40 26.17 2.62
CA LEU A 291 12.57 26.35 3.48
C LEU A 291 13.77 26.92 2.72
N ASP A 292 13.87 26.68 1.41
CA ASP A 292 14.99 27.05 0.56
C ASP A 292 16.36 26.79 1.23
N PRO A 293 16.70 25.51 1.52
CA PRO A 293 17.91 25.17 2.25
C PRO A 293 19.17 25.49 1.45
N THR A 294 20.23 25.93 2.14
CA THR A 294 21.53 26.18 1.51
C THR A 294 22.23 24.86 1.13
N ASP A 295 23.20 24.91 0.22
CA ASP A 295 24.00 23.74 -0.17
C ASP A 295 24.60 23.01 1.06
N LEU A 296 24.97 23.76 2.11
CA LEU A 296 25.49 23.22 3.38
C LEU A 296 24.39 22.53 4.21
N GLU A 297 23.21 23.14 4.33
CA GLU A 297 22.06 22.52 5.01
C GLU A 297 21.59 21.24 4.29
N ILE A 298 21.57 21.26 2.96
CA ILE A 298 21.25 20.09 2.14
C ILE A 298 22.29 18.99 2.35
N THR A 299 23.58 19.34 2.33
CA THR A 299 24.69 18.41 2.60
C THR A 299 24.50 17.73 3.96
N TYR A 300 24.17 18.50 4.99
CA TYR A 300 23.88 17.96 6.32
C TYR A 300 22.68 17.00 6.30
N LEU A 301 21.59 17.35 5.60
CA LEU A 301 20.44 16.46 5.47
C LEU A 301 20.81 15.12 4.81
N PHE A 302 21.61 15.12 3.75
CA PHE A 302 22.10 13.88 3.13
C PHE A 302 22.91 13.04 4.12
N ALA A 303 23.86 13.65 4.81
CA ALA A 303 24.74 12.94 5.75
C ALA A 303 23.96 12.37 6.93
N GLN A 304 23.11 13.19 7.56
CA GLN A 304 22.27 12.78 8.68
C GLN A 304 21.35 11.63 8.28
N LEU A 305 20.70 11.72 7.11
CA LEU A 305 19.81 10.67 6.61
C LEU A 305 20.56 9.35 6.38
N CYS A 306 21.73 9.40 5.72
CA CYS A 306 22.53 8.21 5.40
C CYS A 306 23.09 7.55 6.66
N PHE A 307 23.67 8.34 7.57
CA PHE A 307 24.32 7.80 8.77
C PHE A 307 23.31 7.29 9.80
N GLU A 308 22.17 7.96 9.96
CA GLU A 308 21.08 7.45 10.80
C GLU A 308 20.53 6.11 10.27
N TYR A 309 20.37 5.98 8.95
CA TYR A 309 19.90 4.74 8.34
C TYR A 309 20.91 3.59 8.54
N VAL A 310 22.18 3.81 8.20
CA VAL A 310 23.20 2.74 8.25
C VAL A 310 23.50 2.28 9.68
N GLY A 311 23.46 3.20 10.64
CA GLY A 311 23.61 2.88 12.06
C GLY A 311 22.49 1.97 12.56
N LYS A 312 21.22 2.29 12.21
CA LYS A 312 20.06 1.44 12.55
C LYS A 312 20.13 0.07 11.88
N ARG A 313 20.68 -0.02 10.67
CA ARG A 313 20.74 -1.25 9.89
C ARG A 313 21.74 -2.26 10.46
N TYR A 314 22.99 -1.86 10.68
CA TYR A 314 24.05 -2.81 11.04
C TYR A 314 24.39 -2.85 12.53
N GLN A 315 23.93 -1.88 13.33
CA GLN A 315 24.23 -1.78 14.77
C GLN A 315 25.75 -1.84 15.03
N GLY A 316 26.17 -2.20 16.25
CA GLY A 316 27.57 -2.48 16.59
C GLY A 316 28.54 -1.36 16.21
N ASP A 317 29.65 -1.73 15.58
CA ASP A 317 30.72 -0.79 15.19
C ASP A 317 30.22 0.26 14.19
N ILE A 318 29.35 -0.12 13.27
CA ILE A 318 28.81 0.78 12.25
C ILE A 318 27.89 1.83 12.87
N LEU A 319 27.09 1.46 13.86
CA LEU A 319 26.29 2.42 14.62
C LEU A 319 27.18 3.41 15.36
N ARG A 320 28.22 2.95 16.05
CA ARG A 320 29.16 3.83 16.77
C ARG A 320 29.85 4.83 15.82
N VAL A 321 30.29 4.35 14.66
CA VAL A 321 30.90 5.20 13.62
C VAL A 321 29.88 6.22 13.08
N ALA A 322 28.65 5.78 12.79
CA ALA A 322 27.61 6.65 12.29
C ALA A 322 27.20 7.74 13.29
N GLU A 323 27.09 7.41 14.59
CA GLU A 323 26.83 8.37 15.66
C GLU A 323 27.96 9.41 15.78
N GLN A 324 29.22 8.96 15.74
CA GLN A 324 30.37 9.86 15.74
C GLN A 324 30.34 10.82 14.53
N PHE A 325 30.00 10.31 13.34
CA PHE A 325 29.88 11.14 12.15
C PHE A 325 28.76 12.19 12.28
N GLN A 326 27.61 11.79 12.81
CA GLN A 326 26.49 12.70 13.07
C GLN A 326 26.86 13.79 14.08
N GLU A 327 27.60 13.46 15.15
CA GLU A 327 28.06 14.43 16.14
C GLU A 327 28.98 15.50 15.52
N ILE A 328 29.98 15.07 14.75
CA ILE A 328 30.93 15.97 14.07
C ILE A 328 30.18 16.95 13.16
N LEU A 329 29.30 16.43 12.31
CA LEU A 329 28.56 17.24 11.35
C LEU A 329 27.51 18.14 12.01
N ALA A 330 26.92 17.72 13.14
CA ALA A 330 25.97 18.53 13.89
C ALA A 330 26.66 19.72 14.57
N ASN A 331 27.87 19.54 15.11
CA ASN A 331 28.69 20.61 15.67
C ASN A 331 29.10 21.62 14.57
N ASP A 332 29.52 21.14 13.41
CA ASP A 332 29.86 21.99 12.27
C ASP A 332 28.64 22.80 11.77
N LEU A 333 27.46 22.19 11.76
CA LEU A 333 26.22 22.87 11.39
C LEU A 333 25.81 23.93 12.43
N HIS A 334 25.98 23.64 13.72
CA HIS A 334 25.75 24.62 14.79
C HIS A 334 26.63 25.86 14.60
N HIS A 335 27.93 25.67 14.37
CA HIS A 335 28.88 26.74 14.09
C HIS A 335 28.43 27.56 12.87
N TYR A 336 28.07 26.90 11.76
CA TYR A 336 27.56 27.58 10.58
C TYR A 336 26.32 28.46 10.88
N TYR A 337 25.34 27.95 11.64
CA TYR A 337 24.15 28.73 11.96
C TYR A 337 24.43 29.93 12.87
N VAL A 338 25.28 29.75 13.88
CA VAL A 338 25.54 30.77 14.89
C VAL A 338 26.51 31.83 14.36
N GLU A 339 27.63 31.40 13.79
CA GLU A 339 28.74 32.29 13.46
C GLU A 339 28.62 32.88 12.05
N GLU A 340 28.21 32.08 11.06
CA GLU A 340 28.17 32.53 9.67
C GLU A 340 26.79 33.07 9.26
N MET A 341 25.71 32.40 9.66
CA MET A 341 24.36 32.88 9.35
C MET A 341 23.84 33.92 10.36
N ASN A 342 24.51 34.10 11.51
CA ASN A 342 24.04 34.94 12.62
C ASN A 342 22.58 34.63 13.02
N ARG A 343 22.22 33.33 13.06
CA ARG A 343 20.87 32.83 13.35
C ARG A 343 20.88 31.94 14.59
N PRO A 344 21.10 32.46 15.81
CA PRO A 344 21.15 31.62 17.02
C PRO A 344 19.82 30.88 17.32
N ARG A 345 18.69 31.38 16.80
CA ARG A 345 17.36 30.73 16.94
C ARG A 345 17.03 29.80 15.75
N TYR A 346 18.02 29.09 15.22
CA TYR A 346 17.86 28.21 14.06
C TYR A 346 17.11 26.89 14.37
N PHE A 347 16.89 26.54 15.64
CA PHE A 347 16.33 25.25 16.03
C PHE A 347 14.98 24.91 15.36
N GLN A 348 14.11 25.90 15.16
CA GLN A 348 12.83 25.69 14.46
C GLN A 348 13.06 25.33 12.99
N ARG A 349 14.01 25.99 12.33
CA ARG A 349 14.40 25.69 10.95
C ARG A 349 14.99 24.30 10.84
N LEU A 350 15.94 23.95 11.71
CA LEU A 350 16.55 22.62 11.72
C LEU A 350 15.52 21.52 11.98
N ALA A 351 14.59 21.73 12.94
CA ALA A 351 13.52 20.78 13.20
C ALA A 351 12.61 20.57 11.99
N ARG A 352 12.32 21.62 11.20
CA ARG A 352 11.57 21.51 9.95
C ARG A 352 12.35 20.79 8.86
N LEU A 353 13.65 21.04 8.73
CA LEU A 353 14.52 20.32 7.80
C LEU A 353 14.61 18.82 8.13
N LEU A 354 14.83 18.47 9.40
CA LEU A 354 14.91 17.06 9.84
C LEU A 354 13.59 16.30 9.70
N LYS A 355 12.43 16.99 9.65
CA LYS A 355 11.15 16.35 9.32
C LYS A 355 11.17 15.72 7.92
N VAL A 356 11.93 16.27 6.97
CA VAL A 356 12.12 15.68 5.63
C VAL A 356 12.80 14.31 5.75
N ASN A 357 13.95 14.25 6.45
CA ASN A 357 14.67 12.99 6.65
C ASN A 357 13.82 11.96 7.39
N ASN A 358 13.09 12.37 8.43
CA ASN A 358 12.19 11.50 9.17
C ASN A 358 11.05 10.94 8.30
N ALA A 359 10.50 11.73 7.38
CA ALA A 359 9.48 11.26 6.45
C ALA A 359 10.03 10.21 5.49
N ILE A 360 11.25 10.40 4.98
CA ILE A 360 11.93 9.42 4.11
C ILE A 360 12.20 8.11 4.87
N GLN A 361 12.75 8.19 6.08
CA GLN A 361 13.02 7.01 6.90
C GLN A 361 11.73 6.24 7.23
N ARG A 362 10.66 6.96 7.56
CA ARG A 362 9.34 6.35 7.80
C ARG A 362 8.82 5.65 6.56
N ALA A 363 8.87 6.29 5.39
CA ALA A 363 8.41 5.69 4.14
C ALA A 363 9.19 4.41 3.78
N ILE A 364 10.50 4.37 4.05
CA ILE A 364 11.31 3.15 3.91
C ILE A 364 10.82 2.08 4.88
N TRP A 365 10.71 2.39 6.17
CA TRP A 365 10.33 1.43 7.20
C TRP A 365 8.92 0.85 6.99
N GLU A 366 7.93 1.69 6.68
CA GLU A 366 6.54 1.28 6.43
C GLU A 366 6.37 0.44 5.15
N SER A 367 7.33 0.54 4.22
CA SER A 367 7.31 -0.26 3.00
C SER A 367 7.80 -1.70 3.20
N ARG A 368 8.58 -1.98 4.25
CA ARG A 368 9.23 -3.28 4.46
C ARG A 368 8.27 -4.47 4.38
N PRO A 369 7.10 -4.46 5.05
CA PRO A 369 6.16 -5.57 4.94
C PRO A 369 5.66 -5.79 3.50
N LYS A 370 5.50 -4.71 2.72
CA LYS A 370 5.11 -4.81 1.32
C LYS A 370 6.23 -5.41 0.48
N MET A 371 7.49 -5.06 0.75
CA MET A 371 8.65 -5.62 0.04
C MET A 371 8.78 -7.12 0.33
N GLU A 372 8.64 -7.54 1.58
CA GLU A 372 8.60 -8.96 1.95
C GLU A 372 7.47 -9.73 1.25
N LEU A 373 6.27 -9.16 1.17
CA LEU A 373 5.18 -9.75 0.40
C LEU A 373 5.52 -9.80 -1.10
N GLY A 374 6.13 -8.76 -1.65
CA GLY A 374 6.59 -8.72 -3.02
C GLY A 374 7.55 -9.86 -3.34
N ARG A 375 8.47 -10.15 -2.42
CA ARG A 375 9.40 -11.28 -2.50
C ARG A 375 8.69 -12.62 -2.42
N VAL A 376 7.75 -12.80 -1.49
CA VAL A 376 6.97 -14.04 -1.33
C VAL A 376 6.12 -14.35 -2.57
N PHE A 377 5.52 -13.32 -3.16
CA PHE A 377 4.66 -13.46 -4.34
C PHE A 377 5.39 -13.27 -5.67
N ASN A 378 6.73 -13.20 -5.67
CA ASN A 378 7.56 -12.97 -6.86
C ASN A 378 7.04 -11.78 -7.71
N VAL A 379 6.62 -10.70 -7.06
CA VAL A 379 6.23 -9.46 -7.75
C VAL A 379 7.38 -8.95 -8.58
N LEU A 380 8.61 -9.08 -8.09
CA LEU A 380 9.83 -8.83 -8.85
C LEU A 380 10.58 -10.15 -9.10
N LYS A 381 10.89 -10.43 -10.36
CA LYS A 381 11.70 -11.56 -10.86
C LYS A 381 13.15 -11.17 -11.07
N ILE A 382 13.74 -10.44 -10.14
CA ILE A 382 15.15 -10.05 -10.20
C ILE A 382 15.90 -10.56 -8.97
N GLU A 383 17.16 -10.92 -9.17
CA GLU A 383 18.11 -11.14 -8.08
C GLU A 383 19.35 -10.30 -8.33
N PHE A 384 20.05 -9.94 -7.26
CA PHE A 384 21.28 -9.18 -7.35
C PHE A 384 22.45 -10.05 -6.93
N SER A 385 23.59 -9.90 -7.61
CA SER A 385 24.86 -10.53 -7.18
C SER A 385 25.26 -10.18 -5.73
N HIS A 386 24.84 -9.00 -5.25
CA HIS A 386 25.08 -8.45 -3.91
C HIS A 386 23.75 -7.94 -3.33
N PRO A 387 22.89 -8.84 -2.83
CA PRO A 387 21.54 -8.50 -2.36
C PRO A 387 21.52 -7.46 -1.23
N GLU A 388 22.56 -7.43 -0.39
CA GLU A 388 22.72 -6.47 0.70
C GLU A 388 22.71 -5.02 0.21
N MET A 389 23.14 -4.77 -1.03
CA MET A 389 23.14 -3.44 -1.64
C MET A 389 21.72 -2.94 -1.95
N PHE A 390 20.75 -3.84 -2.10
CA PHE A 390 19.39 -3.52 -2.55
C PHE A 390 18.33 -3.72 -1.46
N GLU A 391 18.64 -4.35 -0.33
CA GLU A 391 17.72 -4.42 0.81
C GLU A 391 17.25 -3.01 1.21
N ASP A 392 15.93 -2.84 1.41
CA ASP A 392 15.21 -1.57 1.60
C ASP A 392 15.20 -0.58 0.40
N SER A 393 15.84 -0.89 -0.73
CA SER A 393 15.88 0.01 -1.90
C SER A 393 14.52 0.17 -2.61
N GLY A 394 13.63 -0.82 -2.42
CA GLY A 394 12.38 -0.96 -3.16
C GLY A 394 12.46 -1.95 -4.33
N TYR A 395 13.66 -2.45 -4.64
CA TYR A 395 13.92 -3.41 -5.73
C TYR A 395 14.24 -4.82 -5.22
N TYR A 396 14.39 -5.01 -3.91
CA TYR A 396 14.77 -6.27 -3.27
C TYR A 396 13.55 -7.14 -2.91
#